data_AF-A0A246GEN2-F1
#
_entry.id   AF-A0A246GEN2-F1
#
_cell.length_a   1.000
_cell.length_b   1.000
_cell.length_c   1.000
_cell.angle_alpha   90.00
_cell.angle_beta   90.00
_cell.angle_gamma   90.00
#
_symmetry.space_group_name_H-M   'P 1'
#
loop_
_entity.id
_entity.type
_entity.pdbx_description
1 polymer ?
#
loop_
_entity_poly.entity_id
_entity_poly.type
_entity_poly.pdbx_seq_one_letter_code
_entity_poly.pdbx_strand_id
1 'polypeptide(L)'
;DIVNDELIITDEDGLPFTYNPKNKENQRLQETLFHEKQTIIENGLFGVDINPNSVKICRLRLWIELLKNAYYRNETELETLPNIDINIKCGNSLISRFGLDADLKEALKKSKLKIDDYKRAVDQYRNAESKEQKRDMETLIAEIKTNFRTEINQNGKEIKELQKLKYEFNVKFDSAQLFETKLTKAEQKAKKDLADKIDKIETQLEEIKSNKIYENAFEWRFEFPEVLNDEGDFVGFDVVIGNPPYVDAKKLAGISSLLKENYNVYYSSSDLSSYFFELGINVLKINGVFSFINTNKFFKTEYGKPLRAFISQFKINSIINFEQVPIFDEALVSSLIIVFEKNKNKSDFLFVEFD
;
A
#
# COMPACT_ATOMS: atom_id res chain seq x y z
N ASP A 1 -20.69 19.58 16.36
CA ASP A 1 -20.17 20.30 15.17
C ASP A 1 -18.70 19.99 14.94
N ILE A 2 -18.21 20.22 13.71
CA ILE A 2 -16.76 20.24 13.43
C ILE A 2 -16.34 21.71 13.36
N VAL A 3 -15.47 22.14 14.27
CA VAL A 3 -14.92 23.51 14.29
C VAL A 3 -13.41 23.39 14.41
N ASN A 4 -12.65 24.05 13.52
CA ASN A 4 -11.19 23.96 13.44
C ASN A 4 -10.69 22.50 13.36
N ASP A 5 -11.36 21.67 12.56
CA ASP A 5 -11.07 20.23 12.40
C ASP A 5 -11.24 19.39 13.69
N GLU A 6 -11.93 19.91 14.70
CA GLU A 6 -12.20 19.20 15.95
C GLU A 6 -13.68 18.82 16.09
N LEU A 7 -13.91 17.58 16.55
CA LEU A 7 -15.24 17.15 16.96
C LEU A 7 -15.60 17.84 18.28
N ILE A 8 -16.53 18.79 18.23
CA ILE A 8 -17.08 19.44 19.41
C ILE A 8 -18.32 18.68 19.87
N ILE A 9 -18.29 18.28 21.13
CA ILE A 9 -19.40 17.65 21.84
C ILE A 9 -19.94 18.67 22.82
N THR A 10 -21.24 18.88 22.79
CA THR A 10 -21.94 19.79 23.70
C THR A 10 -22.97 19.04 24.52
N ASP A 11 -23.31 19.58 25.69
CA ASP A 11 -24.46 19.12 26.46
C ASP A 11 -25.78 19.69 25.92
N GLU A 12 -26.88 19.41 26.62
CA GLU A 12 -28.24 19.86 26.26
C GLU A 12 -28.39 21.39 26.27
N ASP A 13 -27.54 22.10 27.02
CA ASP A 13 -27.51 23.56 27.11
C ASP A 13 -26.58 24.20 26.06
N GLY A 14 -25.93 23.39 25.21
CA GLY A 14 -25.00 23.83 24.18
C GLY A 14 -23.60 24.19 24.71
N LEU A 15 -23.28 23.84 25.97
CA LEU A 15 -21.97 24.08 26.55
C LEU A 15 -21.00 22.96 26.17
N PRO A 16 -19.69 23.27 25.99
CA PRO A 16 -18.69 22.26 25.65
C PRO A 16 -18.60 21.15 26.73
N PHE A 17 -18.61 19.91 26.27
CA PHE A 17 -18.43 18.74 27.12
C PHE A 17 -17.12 18.85 27.92
N THR A 18 -17.22 18.69 29.24
CA THR A 18 -16.07 18.69 30.16
C THR A 18 -16.06 17.39 30.95
N TYR A 19 -15.03 16.57 30.73
CA TYR A 19 -14.92 15.26 31.34
C TYR A 19 -14.90 15.33 32.88
N ASN A 20 -15.87 14.64 33.51
CA ASN A 20 -15.96 14.46 34.95
C ASN A 20 -16.05 12.97 35.32
N PRO A 21 -14.97 12.33 35.83
CA PRO A 21 -14.95 10.89 36.12
C PRO A 21 -15.92 10.46 37.22
N LYS A 22 -16.41 11.39 38.06
CA LYS A 22 -17.38 11.08 39.12
C LYS A 22 -18.81 10.96 38.60
N ASN A 23 -19.08 11.45 37.39
CA ASN A 23 -20.38 11.38 36.76
C ASN A 23 -20.41 10.19 35.79
N LYS A 24 -21.32 9.24 36.06
CA LYS A 24 -21.43 7.99 35.29
C LYS A 24 -21.70 8.20 33.80
N GLU A 25 -22.55 9.17 33.44
CA GLU A 25 -22.86 9.43 32.03
C GLU A 25 -21.70 10.09 31.30
N ASN A 26 -20.98 10.98 31.99
CA ASN A 26 -19.76 11.60 31.49
C ASN A 26 -18.65 10.57 31.24
N GLN A 27 -18.47 9.65 32.21
CA GLN A 27 -17.55 8.53 32.09
C GLN A 27 -17.91 7.64 30.89
N ARG A 28 -19.18 7.23 30.77
CA ARG A 28 -19.68 6.41 29.66
C ARG A 28 -19.41 7.06 28.30
N LEU A 29 -19.67 8.36 28.18
CA LEU A 29 -19.43 9.10 26.94
C LEU A 29 -17.93 9.18 26.62
N GLN A 30 -17.09 9.50 27.60
CA GLN A 30 -15.63 9.55 27.43
C GLN A 30 -15.06 8.20 26.97
N GLU A 31 -15.46 7.10 27.62
CA GLU A 31 -15.07 5.73 27.26
C GLU A 31 -15.51 5.39 25.83
N THR A 32 -16.75 5.73 25.48
CA THR A 32 -17.30 5.48 24.13
C THR A 32 -16.45 6.20 23.08
N LEU A 33 -16.17 7.50 23.28
CA LEU A 33 -15.38 8.27 22.33
C LEU A 33 -13.95 7.72 22.18
N PHE A 34 -13.34 7.30 23.29
CA PHE A 34 -12.03 6.68 23.27
C PHE A 34 -12.04 5.38 22.47
N HIS A 35 -12.96 4.47 22.76
CA HIS A 35 -13.01 3.15 22.13
C HIS A 35 -13.42 3.19 20.66
N GLU A 36 -14.32 4.10 20.26
CA GLU A 36 -14.67 4.29 18.85
C GLU A 36 -13.48 4.83 18.05
N LYS A 37 -12.78 5.85 18.58
CA LYS A 37 -11.56 6.37 17.94
C LYS A 37 -10.45 5.32 17.89
N GLN A 38 -10.29 4.56 18.97
CA GLN A 38 -9.32 3.46 19.04
C GLN A 38 -9.61 2.43 17.96
N THR A 39 -10.87 2.00 17.84
CA THR A 39 -11.31 1.02 16.85
C THR A 39 -11.04 1.51 15.42
N ILE A 40 -11.33 2.78 15.12
CA ILE A 40 -11.03 3.37 13.81
C ILE A 40 -9.52 3.38 13.53
N ILE A 41 -8.71 3.80 14.50
CA ILE A 41 -7.25 3.91 14.33
C ILE A 41 -6.60 2.54 14.18
N GLU A 42 -7.04 1.54 14.94
CA GLU A 42 -6.47 0.19 14.92
C GLU A 42 -6.95 -0.66 13.73
N ASN A 43 -8.22 -0.50 13.32
CA ASN A 43 -8.86 -1.43 12.38
C ASN A 43 -9.29 -0.78 11.06
N GLY A 44 -9.44 0.54 11.02
CA GLY A 44 -9.97 1.27 9.87
C GLY A 44 -8.94 2.12 9.12
N LEU A 45 -7.88 2.58 9.80
CA LEU A 45 -6.92 3.52 9.24
C LEU A 45 -5.58 2.85 8.95
N PHE A 46 -5.13 2.88 7.71
CA PHE A 46 -3.83 2.37 7.27
C PHE A 46 -3.12 3.42 6.43
N GLY A 47 -1.81 3.56 6.60
CA GLY A 47 -1.05 4.62 5.95
C GLY A 47 0.38 4.22 5.62
N VAL A 48 0.90 4.74 4.52
CA VAL A 48 2.29 4.53 4.10
C VAL A 48 2.88 5.82 3.58
N ASP A 49 4.07 6.16 4.06
CA ASP A 49 4.84 7.31 3.57
C ASP A 49 6.32 6.91 3.45
N ILE A 50 7.02 7.44 2.46
CA ILE A 50 8.45 7.18 2.25
C ILE A 50 9.33 7.92 3.28
N ASN A 51 8.83 9.03 3.84
CA ASN A 51 9.54 9.83 4.81
C ASN A 51 9.27 9.31 6.24
N PRO A 52 10.28 8.78 6.94
CA PRO A 52 10.09 8.26 8.30
C PRO A 52 9.66 9.34 9.31
N ASN A 53 9.96 10.61 9.05
CA ASN A 53 9.51 11.70 9.92
C ASN A 53 8.02 11.97 9.76
N SER A 54 7.49 11.93 8.53
CA SER A 54 6.05 12.05 8.28
C SER A 54 5.28 10.94 9.00
N VAL A 55 5.78 9.69 8.94
CA VAL A 55 5.21 8.54 9.66
C VAL A 55 5.17 8.78 11.16
N LYS A 56 6.29 9.23 11.76
CA LYS A 56 6.37 9.52 13.21
C LYS A 56 5.40 10.63 13.63
N ILE A 57 5.31 11.70 12.85
CA ILE A 57 4.39 12.81 13.13
C ILE A 57 2.93 12.35 13.02
N CYS A 58 2.60 11.56 12.00
CA CYS A 58 1.26 10.99 11.83
C CYS A 58 0.89 10.12 13.04
N ARG A 59 1.77 9.19 13.44
CA ARG A 59 1.57 8.37 14.64
C ARG A 59 1.36 9.23 15.89
N LEU A 60 2.22 10.22 16.12
CA LEU A 60 2.10 11.14 17.25
C LEU A 60 0.75 11.88 17.25
N ARG A 61 0.28 12.37 16.10
CA ARG A 61 -1.01 13.06 15.99
C ARG A 61 -2.18 12.13 16.32
N LEU A 62 -2.15 10.88 15.85
CA LEU A 62 -3.17 9.89 16.18
C LEU A 62 -3.19 9.57 17.69
N TRP A 63 -2.03 9.46 18.33
CA TRP A 63 -1.95 9.30 19.78
C TRP A 63 -2.49 10.52 20.54
N ILE A 64 -2.14 11.74 20.12
CA ILE A 64 -2.67 12.97 20.74
C ILE A 64 -4.20 12.99 20.62
N GLU A 65 -4.75 12.60 19.48
CA GLU A 65 -6.20 12.57 19.27
C GLU A 65 -6.91 11.55 20.18
N LEU A 66 -6.31 10.38 20.42
CA LEU A 66 -6.79 9.42 21.42
C LEU A 66 -6.66 9.97 22.84
N LEU A 67 -5.53 10.60 23.18
CA LEU A 67 -5.27 11.16 24.50
C LEU A 67 -6.29 12.22 24.91
N LYS A 68 -6.83 12.99 23.96
CA LYS A 68 -7.92 13.94 24.24
C LYS A 68 -9.13 13.27 24.91
N ASN A 69 -9.34 11.98 24.67
CA ASN A 69 -10.47 11.20 25.15
C ASN A 69 -10.05 10.13 26.17
N ALA A 70 -8.79 10.17 26.66
CA ALA A 70 -8.33 9.25 27.70
C ALA A 70 -9.21 9.36 28.95
N TYR A 71 -9.42 8.24 29.62
CA TYR A 71 -10.28 8.14 30.80
C TYR A 71 -9.59 7.38 31.92
N TYR A 72 -10.14 7.49 33.12
CA TYR A 72 -9.66 6.80 34.30
C TYR A 72 -10.38 5.46 34.43
N ARG A 73 -9.63 4.35 34.45
CA ARG A 73 -10.19 3.01 34.71
C ARG A 73 -10.63 2.84 36.16
N ASN A 74 -9.90 3.49 37.06
CA ASN A 74 -10.12 3.54 38.50
C ASN A 74 -9.57 4.87 39.04
N GLU A 75 -9.59 5.10 40.36
CA GLU A 75 -9.25 6.41 40.95
C GLU A 75 -7.84 6.93 40.61
N THR A 76 -6.92 6.05 40.19
CA THR A 76 -5.50 6.39 40.01
C THR A 76 -4.93 6.02 38.64
N GLU A 77 -5.57 5.13 37.89
CA GLU A 77 -5.04 4.59 36.64
C GLU A 77 -5.79 5.12 35.43
N LEU A 78 -5.05 5.70 34.50
CA LEU A 78 -5.53 6.06 33.18
C LEU A 78 -5.49 4.86 32.23
N GLU A 79 -6.40 4.88 31.25
CA GLU A 79 -6.38 3.94 30.15
C GLU A 79 -5.08 4.05 29.34
N THR A 80 -4.59 2.91 28.88
CA THR A 80 -3.32 2.80 28.13
C THR A 80 -3.54 3.03 26.65
N LEU A 81 -2.60 3.73 26.00
CA LEU A 81 -2.66 3.92 24.55
C LEU A 81 -2.25 2.65 23.81
N PRO A 82 -2.87 2.37 22.66
CA PRO A 82 -2.52 1.21 21.86
C PRO A 82 -1.24 1.39 21.05
N ASN A 83 -0.71 0.26 20.56
CA ASN A 83 0.43 0.23 19.65
C ASN A 83 -0.02 0.53 18.20
N ILE A 84 -0.03 1.81 17.82
CA ILE A 84 -0.40 2.26 16.45
C ILE A 84 0.71 2.06 15.41
N ASP A 85 1.87 1.54 15.83
CA ASP A 85 3.07 1.38 14.99
C ASP A 85 2.85 0.47 13.79
N ILE A 86 1.81 -0.37 13.83
CA ILE A 86 1.52 -1.38 12.81
C ILE A 86 0.63 -0.87 11.68
N ASN A 87 -0.10 0.23 11.83
CA ASN A 87 -1.03 0.71 10.81
C ASN A 87 -0.42 1.79 9.91
N ILE A 88 0.48 2.61 10.46
CA ILE A 88 1.14 3.69 9.70
C ILE A 88 2.60 3.29 9.49
N LYS A 89 3.04 3.07 8.25
CA LYS A 89 4.32 2.44 7.94
C LYS A 89 5.21 3.30 7.06
N CYS A 90 6.53 3.08 7.18
CA CYS A 90 7.51 3.74 6.34
C CYS A 90 7.84 2.85 5.14
N GLY A 91 7.79 3.39 3.92
CA GLY A 91 8.16 2.66 2.72
C GLY A 91 7.75 3.36 1.42
N ASN A 92 8.33 2.93 0.32
CA ASN A 92 7.96 3.36 -1.02
C ASN A 92 6.81 2.50 -1.54
N SER A 93 5.59 3.02 -1.42
CA SER A 93 4.36 2.33 -1.81
C SER A 93 4.20 2.08 -3.31
N LEU A 94 4.94 2.80 -4.16
CA LEU A 94 4.93 2.58 -5.61
C LEU A 94 5.78 1.38 -6.05
N ILE A 95 6.65 0.87 -5.18
CA ILE A 95 7.58 -0.21 -5.48
C ILE A 95 7.28 -1.38 -4.56
N SER A 96 7.06 -2.54 -5.16
CA SER A 96 6.90 -3.81 -4.48
C SER A 96 7.60 -4.87 -5.30
N ARG A 97 8.26 -5.82 -4.64
CA ARG A 97 8.91 -6.96 -5.28
C ARG A 97 7.89 -7.99 -5.75
N PHE A 98 6.72 -8.05 -5.10
CA PHE A 98 5.71 -9.06 -5.35
C PHE A 98 4.38 -8.42 -5.73
N GLY A 99 3.81 -8.83 -6.87
CA GLY A 99 2.49 -8.38 -7.27
C GLY A 99 1.42 -8.63 -6.18
N LEU A 100 0.39 -7.78 -6.16
CA LEU A 100 -0.77 -7.96 -5.28
C LEU A 100 -1.47 -9.31 -5.51
N ASP A 101 -1.33 -9.86 -6.71
CA ASP A 101 -1.87 -11.14 -7.19
C ASP A 101 -0.93 -12.34 -7.00
N ALA A 102 0.28 -12.15 -6.44
CA ALA A 102 1.22 -13.26 -6.26
C ALA A 102 0.59 -14.36 -5.36
N ASP A 103 0.96 -15.63 -5.53
CA ASP A 103 0.34 -16.68 -4.73
C ASP A 103 1.03 -16.85 -3.37
N LEU A 104 0.36 -16.44 -2.28
CA LEU A 104 0.84 -16.69 -0.91
C LEU A 104 0.61 -18.14 -0.47
N LYS A 105 -0.36 -18.85 -1.06
CA LYS A 105 -0.77 -20.20 -0.67
C LYS A 105 0.36 -21.20 -0.84
N GLU A 106 1.11 -21.13 -1.95
CA GLU A 106 2.27 -22.00 -2.17
C GLU A 106 3.36 -21.77 -1.11
N ALA A 107 3.61 -20.51 -0.73
CA ALA A 107 4.59 -20.17 0.29
C ALA A 107 4.18 -20.64 1.69
N LEU A 108 2.91 -20.45 2.05
CA LEU A 108 2.30 -20.88 3.32
C LEU A 108 2.30 -22.41 3.49
N LYS A 109 1.94 -23.14 2.43
CA LYS A 109 1.90 -24.62 2.45
C LYS A 109 3.25 -25.23 2.81
N LYS A 110 4.35 -24.65 2.32
CA LYS A 110 5.71 -25.14 2.57
C LYS A 110 6.25 -24.74 3.94
N SER A 111 5.94 -23.52 4.41
CA SER A 111 6.39 -23.01 5.71
C SER A 111 5.60 -23.59 6.90
N LYS A 112 4.52 -24.35 6.65
CA LYS A 112 3.56 -24.86 7.66
C LYS A 112 2.82 -23.76 8.44
N LEU A 113 2.92 -22.51 8.01
CA LEU A 113 2.23 -21.37 8.61
C LEU A 113 0.95 -21.08 7.82
N LYS A 114 -0.13 -20.72 8.49
CA LYS A 114 -1.37 -20.23 7.89
C LYS A 114 -1.39 -18.70 7.91
N ILE A 115 -2.21 -18.10 7.04
CA ILE A 115 -2.48 -16.64 7.10
C ILE A 115 -3.05 -16.26 8.47
N ASP A 116 -3.89 -17.13 9.04
CA ASP A 116 -4.44 -16.96 10.38
C ASP A 116 -3.34 -16.87 11.46
N ASP A 117 -2.25 -17.64 11.33
CA ASP A 117 -1.12 -17.52 12.25
C ASP A 117 -0.45 -16.14 12.13
N TYR A 118 -0.34 -15.63 10.90
CA TYR A 118 0.25 -14.31 10.67
C TYR A 118 -0.64 -13.18 11.19
N LYS A 119 -1.95 -13.22 10.92
CA LYS A 119 -2.94 -12.27 11.45
C LYS A 119 -2.95 -12.28 12.97
N ARG A 120 -2.95 -13.48 13.60
CA ARG A 120 -2.88 -13.60 15.07
C ARG A 120 -1.59 -13.02 15.66
N ALA A 121 -0.43 -13.21 15.02
CA ALA A 121 0.83 -12.63 15.49
C ALA A 121 0.78 -11.10 15.49
N VAL A 122 0.17 -10.51 14.45
CA VAL A 122 -0.06 -9.06 14.31
C VAL A 122 -1.04 -8.57 15.38
N ASP A 123 -2.13 -9.30 15.63
CA ASP A 123 -3.11 -8.97 16.67
C ASP A 123 -2.50 -9.05 18.08
N GLN A 124 -1.68 -10.06 18.35
CA GLN A 124 -0.96 -10.19 19.62
C GLN A 124 0.07 -9.08 19.81
N TYR A 125 0.72 -8.62 18.74
CA TYR A 125 1.61 -7.46 18.79
C TYR A 125 0.86 -6.17 19.15
N ARG A 126 -0.30 -5.94 18.52
CA ARG A 126 -1.14 -4.76 18.78
C ARG A 126 -1.52 -4.65 20.26
N ASN A 127 -1.97 -5.77 20.82
CA ASN A 127 -2.47 -5.88 22.19
C ASN A 127 -1.39 -6.27 23.21
N ALA A 128 -0.10 -6.15 22.87
CA ALA A 128 0.97 -6.53 23.78
C ALA A 128 1.03 -5.58 25.00
N GLU A 129 0.91 -6.15 26.20
CA GLU A 129 0.93 -5.40 27.47
C GLU A 129 2.35 -5.22 28.03
N SER A 130 3.33 -5.96 27.50
CA SER A 130 4.72 -5.90 27.94
C SER A 130 5.70 -5.66 26.77
N LYS A 131 6.83 -5.01 27.08
CA LYS A 131 7.92 -4.79 26.10
C LYS A 131 8.52 -6.11 25.60
N GLU A 132 8.53 -7.14 26.43
CA GLU A 132 9.05 -8.47 26.08
C GLU A 132 8.13 -9.15 25.07
N GLN A 133 6.83 -9.21 25.36
CA GLN A 133 5.82 -9.74 24.43
C GLN A 133 5.84 -8.99 23.09
N LYS A 134 5.98 -7.67 23.14
CA LYS A 134 6.11 -6.82 21.95
C LYS A 134 7.31 -7.25 21.09
N ARG A 135 8.48 -7.43 21.72
CA ARG A 135 9.72 -7.83 21.04
C ARG A 135 9.66 -9.24 20.46
N ASP A 136 9.04 -10.18 21.17
CA ASP A 136 8.88 -11.55 20.71
C ASP A 136 7.98 -11.60 19.47
N MET A 137 6.87 -10.87 19.49
CA MET A 137 5.96 -10.77 18.34
C MET A 137 6.60 -10.02 17.17
N GLU A 138 7.40 -8.97 17.40
CA GLU A 138 8.20 -8.33 16.33
C GLU A 138 9.14 -9.31 15.65
N THR A 139 9.83 -10.12 16.44
CA THR A 139 10.77 -11.12 15.94
C THR A 139 10.04 -12.18 15.11
N LEU A 140 8.91 -12.68 15.62
CA LEU A 140 8.06 -13.65 14.91
C LEU A 140 7.52 -13.06 13.59
N ILE A 141 6.98 -11.84 13.61
CA ILE A 141 6.49 -11.15 12.40
C ILE A 141 7.63 -10.98 11.38
N ALA A 142 8.82 -10.58 11.83
CA ALA A 142 9.98 -10.42 10.95
C ALA A 142 10.43 -11.74 10.32
N GLU A 143 10.44 -12.83 11.08
CA GLU A 143 10.75 -14.17 10.60
C GLU A 143 9.72 -14.65 9.57
N ILE A 144 8.43 -14.50 9.89
CA ILE A 144 7.32 -14.83 8.99
C ILE A 144 7.48 -14.08 7.65
N LYS A 145 7.70 -12.75 7.70
CA LYS A 145 7.93 -11.93 6.50
C LYS A 145 9.15 -12.40 5.70
N THR A 146 10.24 -12.75 6.37
CA THR A 146 11.48 -13.22 5.71
C THR A 146 11.26 -14.56 4.99
N ASN A 147 10.54 -15.48 5.63
CA ASN A 147 10.19 -16.77 5.05
C ASN A 147 9.29 -16.59 3.84
N PHE A 148 8.27 -15.72 3.91
CA PHE A 148 7.43 -15.43 2.74
C PHE A 148 8.21 -14.84 1.57
N ARG A 149 9.07 -13.85 1.83
CA ARG A 149 9.91 -13.26 0.78
C ARG A 149 10.79 -14.31 0.10
N THR A 150 11.33 -15.25 0.87
CA THR A 150 12.18 -16.33 0.34
C THR A 150 11.39 -17.31 -0.53
N GLU A 151 10.21 -17.74 -0.06
CA GLU A 151 9.37 -18.70 -0.78
C GLU A 151 8.72 -18.12 -2.04
N ILE A 152 8.18 -16.89 -1.98
CA ILE A 152 7.60 -16.26 -3.17
C ILE A 152 8.68 -16.02 -4.22
N ASN A 153 9.90 -15.62 -3.82
CA ASN A 153 11.01 -15.52 -4.75
C ASN A 153 11.22 -16.84 -5.50
N GLN A 154 11.20 -17.99 -4.83
CA GLN A 154 11.38 -19.30 -5.49
C GLN A 154 10.22 -19.70 -6.42
N ASN A 155 9.00 -19.22 -6.16
CA ASN A 155 7.80 -19.57 -6.93
C ASN A 155 7.38 -18.50 -7.95
N GLY A 156 8.16 -17.43 -8.11
CA GLY A 156 7.88 -16.32 -9.03
C GLY A 156 7.77 -16.76 -10.50
N LYS A 157 7.00 -16.02 -11.30
CA LYS A 157 6.73 -16.34 -12.72
C LYS A 157 8.02 -16.41 -13.53
N GLU A 158 8.92 -15.47 -13.30
CA GLU A 158 10.24 -15.36 -13.92
C GLU A 158 11.13 -16.57 -13.55
N ILE A 159 11.03 -17.07 -12.31
CA ILE A 159 11.75 -18.26 -11.87
C ILE A 159 11.15 -19.54 -12.48
N LYS A 160 9.81 -19.64 -12.54
CA LYS A 160 9.13 -20.76 -13.22
C LYS A 160 9.46 -20.80 -14.71
N GLU A 161 9.52 -19.64 -15.36
CA GLU A 161 9.94 -19.50 -16.75
C GLU A 161 11.43 -19.86 -16.92
N LEU A 162 12.30 -19.39 -16.03
CA LEU A 162 13.72 -19.77 -16.01
C LEU A 162 13.89 -21.29 -15.85
N GLN A 163 13.17 -21.91 -14.92
CA GLN A 163 13.20 -23.37 -14.71
C GLN A 163 12.73 -24.12 -15.96
N LYS A 164 11.68 -23.64 -16.63
CA LYS A 164 11.18 -24.23 -17.88
C LYS A 164 12.20 -24.10 -19.00
N LEU A 165 12.83 -22.93 -19.16
CA LEU A 165 13.86 -22.70 -20.17
C LEU A 165 15.11 -23.54 -19.90
N LYS A 166 15.54 -23.65 -18.63
CA LYS A 166 16.65 -24.53 -18.23
C LYS A 166 16.34 -26.01 -18.45
N TYR A 167 15.12 -26.44 -18.15
CA TYR A 167 14.66 -27.79 -18.44
C TYR A 167 14.67 -28.07 -19.95
N GLU A 168 14.12 -27.15 -20.75
CA GLU A 168 14.14 -27.23 -22.21
C GLU A 168 15.58 -27.28 -22.74
N PHE A 169 16.47 -26.45 -22.21
CA PHE A 169 17.88 -26.42 -22.56
C PHE A 169 18.54 -27.77 -22.28
N ASN A 170 18.34 -28.32 -21.08
CA ASN A 170 18.88 -29.61 -20.68
C ASN A 170 18.38 -30.75 -21.59
N VAL A 171 17.07 -30.82 -21.84
CA VAL A 171 16.46 -31.88 -22.66
C VAL A 171 16.88 -31.80 -24.13
N LYS A 172 17.01 -30.59 -24.68
CA LYS A 172 17.36 -30.43 -26.11
C LYS A 172 18.85 -30.53 -26.38
N PHE A 173 19.69 -30.07 -25.44
CA PHE A 173 21.10 -29.83 -25.75
C PHE A 173 22.09 -30.58 -24.86
N ASP A 174 21.75 -30.90 -23.61
CA ASP A 174 22.65 -31.63 -22.71
C ASP A 174 22.37 -33.14 -22.75
N SER A 175 21.09 -33.57 -22.84
CA SER A 175 20.81 -34.99 -23.07
C SER A 175 21.12 -35.48 -24.47
N ALA A 176 21.16 -34.59 -25.47
CA ALA A 176 21.60 -34.93 -26.83
C ALA A 176 23.12 -35.17 -26.92
N GLN A 177 23.91 -34.53 -26.05
CA GLN A 177 25.36 -34.73 -26.00
C GLN A 177 25.77 -36.10 -25.43
N LEU A 178 24.88 -36.79 -24.69
CA LEU A 178 25.10 -38.15 -24.19
C LEU A 178 25.18 -39.21 -25.30
N PHE A 179 24.75 -38.88 -26.53
CA PHE A 179 24.72 -39.81 -27.67
C PHE A 179 25.69 -39.40 -28.81
N GLU A 180 26.73 -38.62 -28.52
CA GLU A 180 27.81 -38.21 -29.43
C GLU A 180 27.37 -37.65 -30.80
N THR A 181 26.16 -37.11 -30.90
CA THR A 181 25.61 -36.59 -32.16
C THR A 181 26.02 -35.13 -32.33
N LYS A 182 26.71 -34.81 -33.44
CA LYS A 182 27.10 -33.42 -33.74
C LYS A 182 25.87 -32.57 -34.06
N LEU A 183 25.67 -31.51 -33.27
CA LEU A 183 24.63 -30.50 -33.50
C LEU A 183 24.79 -29.84 -34.87
N THR A 184 23.68 -29.68 -35.58
CA THR A 184 23.61 -28.90 -36.82
C THR A 184 23.80 -27.40 -36.55
N LYS A 185 24.12 -26.62 -37.58
CA LYS A 185 24.25 -25.14 -37.46
C LYS A 185 22.97 -24.47 -36.94
N ALA A 186 21.80 -25.01 -37.27
CA ALA A 186 20.51 -24.50 -36.79
C ALA A 186 20.32 -24.77 -35.29
N GLU A 187 20.69 -25.97 -34.82
CA GLU A 187 20.62 -26.35 -33.40
C GLU A 187 21.65 -25.60 -32.55
N GLN A 188 22.85 -25.33 -33.09
CA GLN A 188 23.85 -24.48 -32.43
C GLN A 188 23.34 -23.06 -32.23
N LYS A 189 22.66 -22.49 -33.23
CA LYS A 189 22.02 -21.17 -33.11
C LYS A 189 20.90 -21.18 -32.08
N ALA A 190 20.02 -22.19 -32.11
CA ALA A 190 18.94 -22.33 -31.13
C ALA A 190 19.47 -22.52 -29.70
N LYS A 191 20.58 -23.27 -29.51
CA LYS A 191 21.26 -23.43 -28.21
C LYS A 191 21.74 -22.08 -27.69
N LYS A 192 22.36 -21.26 -28.55
CA LYS A 192 22.82 -19.92 -28.20
C LYS A 192 21.65 -18.99 -27.86
N ASP A 193 20.62 -18.92 -28.70
CA ASP A 193 19.46 -18.06 -28.46
C ASP A 193 18.73 -18.42 -27.15
N LEU A 194 18.68 -19.71 -26.79
CA LEU A 194 18.09 -20.16 -25.53
C LEU A 194 19.00 -19.86 -24.32
N ALA A 195 20.32 -20.04 -24.45
CA ALA A 195 21.29 -19.65 -23.44
C ALA A 195 21.24 -18.14 -23.16
N ASP A 196 21.22 -17.31 -24.21
CA ASP A 196 21.14 -15.85 -24.09
C ASP A 196 19.85 -15.41 -23.37
N LYS A 197 18.73 -16.12 -23.58
CA LYS A 197 17.47 -15.88 -22.85
C LYS A 197 17.57 -16.27 -21.36
N ILE A 198 18.19 -17.41 -21.06
CA ILE A 198 18.42 -17.89 -19.69
C ILE A 198 19.29 -16.88 -18.96
N ASP A 199 20.43 -16.50 -19.53
CA ASP A 199 21.42 -15.59 -18.96
C ASP A 199 20.83 -14.20 -18.71
N LYS A 200 19.98 -13.71 -19.64
CA LYS A 200 19.23 -12.46 -19.45
C LYS A 200 18.30 -12.51 -18.25
N ILE A 201 17.50 -13.59 -18.11
CA ILE A 201 16.57 -13.74 -16.98
C ILE A 201 17.34 -13.92 -15.66
N GLU A 202 18.46 -14.65 -15.67
CA GLU A 202 19.33 -14.83 -14.49
C GLU A 202 19.95 -13.51 -14.04
N THR A 203 20.47 -12.72 -14.98
CA THR A 203 21.03 -11.39 -14.71
C THR A 203 19.95 -10.47 -14.15
N GLN A 204 18.74 -10.45 -14.72
CA GLN A 204 17.62 -9.66 -14.19
C GLN A 204 17.24 -10.10 -12.77
N LEU A 205 17.21 -11.40 -12.49
CA LEU A 205 16.91 -11.92 -11.15
C LEU A 205 18.01 -11.61 -10.13
N GLU A 206 19.28 -11.67 -10.52
CA GLU A 206 20.42 -11.28 -9.67
C GLU A 206 20.43 -9.76 -9.42
N GLU A 207 20.17 -8.95 -10.45
CA GLU A 207 20.01 -7.50 -10.31
C GLU A 207 18.84 -7.17 -9.38
N ILE A 208 17.67 -7.80 -9.52
CA ILE A 208 16.54 -7.66 -8.59
C ILE A 208 16.90 -8.10 -7.17
N LYS A 209 17.68 -9.17 -7.02
CA LYS A 209 18.15 -9.68 -5.72
C LYS A 209 19.11 -8.73 -5.02
N SER A 210 20.04 -8.15 -5.78
CA SER A 210 21.08 -7.22 -5.33
C SER A 210 20.65 -5.75 -5.32
N ASN A 211 19.48 -5.43 -5.89
CA ASN A 211 19.05 -4.05 -6.11
C ASN A 211 18.80 -3.28 -4.81
N LYS A 212 19.52 -2.19 -4.62
CA LYS A 212 19.18 -1.15 -3.62
C LYS A 212 17.79 -0.54 -3.82
N ILE A 213 17.22 -0.63 -5.03
CA ILE A 213 15.89 -0.08 -5.31
C ILE A 213 14.78 -0.73 -4.45
N TYR A 214 14.94 -2.00 -4.07
CA TYR A 214 13.95 -2.68 -3.22
C TYR A 214 14.21 -2.51 -1.71
N GLU A 215 15.28 -1.81 -1.30
CA GLU A 215 15.63 -1.61 0.11
C GLU A 215 14.51 -0.92 0.90
N ASN A 216 13.77 -0.02 0.24
CA ASN A 216 12.61 0.69 0.79
C ASN A 216 11.29 0.28 0.14
N ALA A 217 11.23 -0.82 -0.61
CA ALA A 217 9.98 -1.26 -1.24
C ALA A 217 8.93 -1.61 -0.19
N PHE A 218 7.68 -1.26 -0.48
CA PHE A 218 6.56 -1.52 0.41
C PHE A 218 5.75 -2.71 -0.09
N GLU A 219 5.83 -3.81 0.64
CA GLU A 219 5.13 -5.05 0.29
C GLU A 219 3.73 -5.04 0.92
N TRP A 220 2.74 -4.47 0.23
CA TRP A 220 1.37 -4.26 0.73
C TRP A 220 0.78 -5.45 1.48
N ARG A 221 0.97 -6.67 0.98
CA ARG A 221 0.43 -7.91 1.57
C ARG A 221 1.11 -8.33 2.87
N PHE A 222 2.39 -8.01 3.00
CA PHE A 222 3.15 -8.29 4.23
C PHE A 222 2.97 -7.17 5.23
N GLU A 223 2.85 -5.95 4.73
CA GLU A 223 2.75 -4.80 5.62
C GLU A 223 1.32 -4.63 6.15
N PHE A 224 0.28 -5.03 5.40
CA PHE A 224 -1.11 -5.00 5.88
C PHE A 224 -1.79 -6.36 5.71
N PRO A 225 -1.53 -7.36 6.56
CA PRO A 225 -2.18 -8.66 6.47
C PRO A 225 -3.71 -8.64 6.71
N GLU A 226 -4.22 -7.57 7.30
CA GLU A 226 -5.63 -7.35 7.61
C GLU A 226 -6.48 -7.25 6.34
N VAL A 227 -5.87 -6.83 5.22
CA VAL A 227 -6.56 -6.74 3.92
C VAL A 227 -6.44 -8.03 3.10
N LEU A 228 -5.95 -9.12 3.70
CA LEU A 228 -5.94 -10.45 3.09
C LEU A 228 -7.19 -11.25 3.51
N ASN A 229 -7.72 -12.08 2.62
CA ASN A 229 -8.72 -13.09 3.00
C ASN A 229 -8.04 -14.29 3.71
N ASP A 230 -8.82 -15.28 4.15
CA ASP A 230 -8.30 -16.49 4.83
C ASP A 230 -7.47 -17.39 3.90
N GLU A 231 -7.57 -17.13 2.61
CA GLU A 231 -6.82 -17.77 1.53
C GLU A 231 -5.51 -17.03 1.22
N GLY A 232 -5.30 -15.82 1.73
CA GLY A 232 -4.09 -15.01 1.53
C GLY A 232 -4.12 -14.17 0.27
N ASP A 233 -5.27 -14.09 -0.41
CA ASP A 233 -5.48 -13.21 -1.54
C ASP A 233 -5.69 -11.78 -1.04
N PHE A 234 -5.11 -10.81 -1.76
CA PHE A 234 -5.26 -9.40 -1.44
C PHE A 234 -6.68 -8.93 -1.80
N VAL A 235 -7.46 -8.57 -0.77
CA VAL A 235 -8.86 -8.11 -0.93
C VAL A 235 -8.88 -6.63 -1.28
N GLY A 236 -8.02 -5.84 -0.64
CA GLY A 236 -7.93 -4.40 -0.81
C GLY A 236 -8.74 -3.60 0.22
N PHE A 237 -8.79 -2.29 0.01
CA PHE A 237 -9.43 -1.32 0.90
C PHE A 237 -10.82 -0.90 0.43
N ASP A 238 -11.73 -0.60 1.36
CA ASP A 238 -13.04 -0.03 1.05
C ASP A 238 -12.94 1.42 0.58
N VAL A 239 -12.00 2.18 1.17
CA VAL A 239 -11.74 3.58 0.86
C VAL A 239 -10.24 3.83 0.73
N VAL A 240 -9.83 4.59 -0.29
CA VAL A 240 -8.46 5.10 -0.45
C VAL A 240 -8.51 6.62 -0.56
N ILE A 241 -7.87 7.30 0.38
CA ILE A 241 -7.70 8.75 0.38
C ILE A 241 -6.23 9.11 0.31
N GLY A 242 -5.91 10.25 -0.30
CA GLY A 242 -4.52 10.66 -0.42
C GLY A 242 -4.31 12.05 -0.97
N ASN A 243 -3.12 12.57 -0.67
CA ASN A 243 -2.55 13.78 -1.25
C ASN A 243 -1.18 13.38 -1.82
N PRO A 244 -1.13 12.74 -3.00
CA PRO A 244 0.11 12.27 -3.59
C PRO A 244 1.08 13.43 -3.89
N PRO A 245 2.39 13.16 -3.99
CA PRO A 245 3.38 14.19 -4.27
C PRO A 245 3.27 14.74 -5.70
N TYR A 246 3.32 16.07 -5.83
CA TYR A 246 3.24 16.79 -7.11
C TYR A 246 4.61 17.06 -7.72
N VAL A 247 5.40 16.00 -7.87
CA VAL A 247 6.78 16.07 -8.39
C VAL A 247 6.92 15.27 -9.68
N ASP A 248 7.76 15.78 -10.59
CA ASP A 248 8.11 15.06 -11.83
C ASP A 248 8.81 13.74 -11.48
N ALA A 249 8.30 12.62 -12.00
CA ALA A 249 8.85 11.29 -11.76
C ALA A 249 10.29 11.15 -12.26
N LYS A 250 10.73 11.95 -13.23
CA LYS A 250 12.13 11.98 -13.71
C LYS A 250 13.13 12.36 -12.62
N LYS A 251 12.69 13.08 -11.58
CA LYS A 251 13.54 13.44 -10.44
C LYS A 251 13.88 12.23 -9.57
N LEU A 252 13.20 11.10 -9.76
CA LEU A 252 13.48 9.85 -9.07
C LEU A 252 14.40 8.98 -9.93
N ALA A 253 15.71 9.13 -9.71
CA ALA A 253 16.71 8.32 -10.37
C ALA A 253 16.51 6.82 -10.08
N GLY A 254 16.63 5.98 -11.11
CA GLY A 254 16.67 4.52 -10.97
C GLY A 254 15.33 3.77 -11.00
N ILE A 255 14.17 4.43 -10.90
CA ILE A 255 12.88 3.72 -10.81
C ILE A 255 12.05 3.71 -12.10
N SER A 256 12.47 4.44 -13.14
CA SER A 256 11.70 4.62 -14.38
C SER A 256 11.37 3.30 -15.10
N SER A 257 12.31 2.36 -15.14
CA SER A 257 12.08 1.04 -15.74
C SER A 257 11.00 0.25 -15.01
N LEU A 258 11.04 0.24 -13.67
CA LEU A 258 10.03 -0.42 -12.85
C LEU A 258 8.66 0.24 -13.00
N LEU A 259 8.62 1.58 -13.04
CA LEU A 259 7.36 2.31 -13.27
C LEU A 259 6.76 1.94 -14.62
N LYS A 260 7.59 1.77 -15.65
CA LYS A 260 7.16 1.36 -16.99
C LYS A 260 6.63 -0.07 -17.04
N GLU A 261 7.26 -0.98 -16.29
CA GLU A 261 6.88 -2.38 -16.24
C GLU A 261 5.61 -2.61 -15.41
N ASN A 262 5.42 -1.82 -14.34
CA ASN A 262 4.38 -2.08 -13.34
C ASN A 262 3.11 -1.22 -13.49
N TYR A 263 3.14 -0.14 -14.29
CA TYR A 263 2.02 0.80 -14.38
C TYR A 263 1.59 1.07 -15.82
N ASN A 264 0.30 0.89 -16.09
CA ASN A 264 -0.32 1.18 -17.39
C ASN A 264 -0.37 2.68 -17.69
N VAL A 265 -0.42 3.53 -16.66
CA VAL A 265 -0.43 4.99 -16.80
C VAL A 265 0.96 5.59 -17.06
N TYR A 266 1.98 4.75 -17.25
CA TYR A 266 3.35 5.21 -17.44
C TYR A 266 3.49 6.21 -18.58
N TYR A 267 4.18 7.30 -18.27
CA TYR A 267 4.68 8.24 -19.26
C TYR A 267 6.01 8.81 -18.78
N SER A 268 6.98 8.97 -19.68
CA SER A 268 8.37 9.30 -19.31
C SER A 268 8.53 10.63 -18.58
N SER A 269 7.57 11.55 -18.75
CA SER A 269 7.51 12.86 -18.09
C SER A 269 6.24 13.06 -17.26
N SER A 270 5.60 11.98 -16.80
CA SER A 270 4.44 12.13 -15.91
C SER A 270 4.87 12.57 -14.51
N ASP A 271 3.97 13.29 -13.85
CA ASP A 271 4.08 13.51 -12.41
C ASP A 271 3.94 12.18 -11.66
N LEU A 272 4.61 12.08 -10.52
CA LEU A 272 4.56 10.90 -9.67
C LEU A 272 3.13 10.56 -9.24
N SER A 273 2.30 11.59 -9.07
CA SER A 273 0.90 11.46 -8.69
C SER A 273 0.07 10.61 -9.67
N SER A 274 0.47 10.52 -10.95
CA SER A 274 -0.20 9.65 -11.93
C SER A 274 -0.11 8.17 -11.55
N TYR A 275 1.07 7.74 -11.08
CA TYR A 275 1.28 6.35 -10.63
C TYR A 275 0.52 6.06 -9.34
N PHE A 276 0.37 7.05 -8.46
CA PHE A 276 -0.43 6.91 -7.24
C PHE A 276 -1.93 6.75 -7.52
N PHE A 277 -2.47 7.32 -8.60
CA PHE A 277 -3.85 7.05 -9.02
C PHE A 277 -4.04 5.58 -9.39
N GLU A 278 -3.15 5.02 -10.21
CA GLU A 278 -3.22 3.61 -10.58
C GLU A 278 -2.99 2.70 -9.38
N LEU A 279 -1.99 2.99 -8.54
CA LEU A 279 -1.77 2.27 -7.29
C LEU A 279 -3.01 2.29 -6.39
N GLY A 280 -3.58 3.47 -6.14
CA GLY A 280 -4.73 3.63 -5.26
C GLY A 280 -5.97 2.88 -5.77
N ILE A 281 -6.20 2.85 -7.08
CA ILE A 281 -7.22 1.99 -7.70
C ILE A 281 -6.87 0.51 -7.54
N ASN A 282 -5.61 0.12 -7.75
CA ASN A 282 -5.19 -1.27 -7.69
C ASN A 282 -5.38 -1.86 -6.28
N VAL A 283 -5.12 -1.08 -5.22
CA VAL A 283 -5.32 -1.51 -3.84
C VAL A 283 -6.77 -1.41 -3.35
N LEU A 284 -7.68 -0.81 -4.11
CA LEU A 284 -9.09 -0.64 -3.76
C LEU A 284 -9.92 -1.90 -4.08
N LYS A 285 -10.91 -2.21 -3.24
CA LYS A 285 -11.93 -3.23 -3.52
C LYS A 285 -12.80 -2.84 -4.71
N ILE A 286 -13.44 -3.81 -5.34
CA ILE A 286 -14.54 -3.55 -6.30
C ILE A 286 -15.63 -2.75 -5.57
N ASN A 287 -16.14 -1.69 -6.21
CA ASN A 287 -17.06 -0.71 -5.62
C ASN A 287 -16.51 0.11 -4.45
N GLY A 288 -15.23 -0.01 -4.10
CA GLY A 288 -14.61 0.88 -3.13
C GLY A 288 -14.50 2.31 -3.67
N VAL A 289 -14.34 3.26 -2.75
CA VAL A 289 -14.28 4.70 -3.05
C VAL A 289 -12.85 5.21 -2.98
N PHE A 290 -12.45 6.01 -3.96
CA PHE A 290 -11.17 6.67 -4.00
C PHE A 290 -11.38 8.19 -3.99
N SER A 291 -10.57 8.92 -3.23
CA SER A 291 -10.59 10.39 -3.22
C SER A 291 -9.20 10.97 -3.04
N PHE A 292 -8.68 11.62 -4.08
CA PHE A 292 -7.38 12.31 -4.01
C PHE A 292 -7.51 13.82 -4.17
N ILE A 293 -6.68 14.52 -3.41
CA ILE A 293 -6.29 15.90 -3.71
C ILE A 293 -5.13 15.81 -4.72
N ASN A 294 -5.21 16.50 -5.86
CA ASN A 294 -4.15 16.49 -6.87
C ASN A 294 -4.05 17.83 -7.61
N THR A 295 -3.07 17.95 -8.51
CA THR A 295 -3.07 19.02 -9.50
C THR A 295 -3.98 18.70 -10.68
N ASN A 296 -4.58 19.71 -11.29
CA ASN A 296 -5.42 19.54 -12.48
C ASN A 296 -4.63 19.41 -13.80
N LYS A 297 -3.29 19.46 -13.74
CA LYS A 297 -2.40 19.47 -14.92
C LYS A 297 -2.64 18.29 -15.86
N PHE A 298 -2.86 17.10 -15.30
CA PHE A 298 -3.07 15.89 -16.09
C PHE A 298 -4.33 15.94 -16.96
N PHE A 299 -5.25 16.90 -16.78
CA PHE A 299 -6.36 17.09 -17.73
C PHE A 299 -5.91 17.64 -19.08
N LYS A 300 -4.94 18.56 -19.05
CA LYS A 300 -4.58 19.40 -20.21
C LYS A 300 -3.25 18.97 -20.87
N THR A 301 -2.53 18.02 -20.29
CA THR A 301 -1.19 17.60 -20.77
C THR A 301 -1.20 16.32 -21.60
N GLU A 302 -0.17 16.15 -22.43
CA GLU A 302 0.08 14.92 -23.20
C GLU A 302 0.41 13.73 -22.29
N TYR A 303 1.25 13.94 -21.27
CA TYR A 303 1.59 12.88 -20.31
C TYR A 303 0.38 12.40 -19.51
N GLY A 304 -0.67 13.22 -19.39
CA GLY A 304 -1.90 12.84 -18.70
C GLY A 304 -2.81 11.93 -19.51
N LYS A 305 -2.57 11.71 -20.82
CA LYS A 305 -3.41 10.87 -21.68
C LYS A 305 -3.59 9.44 -21.14
N PRO A 306 -2.52 8.71 -20.74
CA PRO A 306 -2.67 7.37 -20.16
C PRO A 306 -3.49 7.38 -18.87
N LEU A 307 -3.27 8.36 -17.99
CA LEU A 307 -4.04 8.51 -16.76
C LEU A 307 -5.52 8.78 -17.04
N ARG A 308 -5.84 9.71 -17.95
CA ARG A 308 -7.23 9.98 -18.36
C ARG A 308 -7.90 8.74 -18.94
N ALA A 309 -7.19 8.02 -19.81
CA ALA A 309 -7.68 6.77 -20.38
C ALA A 309 -7.93 5.69 -19.31
N PHE A 310 -7.08 5.61 -18.29
CA PHE A 310 -7.21 4.69 -17.17
C PHE A 310 -8.41 5.06 -16.26
N ILE A 311 -8.48 6.30 -15.74
CA ILE A 311 -9.54 6.71 -14.81
C ILE A 311 -10.93 6.73 -15.47
N SER A 312 -11.01 7.01 -16.77
CA SER A 312 -12.29 7.02 -17.52
C SER A 312 -12.94 5.64 -17.65
N GLN A 313 -12.28 4.58 -17.23
CA GLN A 313 -12.85 3.23 -17.16
C GLN A 313 -13.72 3.03 -15.92
N PHE A 314 -13.58 3.91 -14.92
CA PHE A 314 -14.25 3.82 -13.63
C PHE A 314 -15.36 4.87 -13.51
N LYS A 315 -16.26 4.66 -12.55
CA LYS A 315 -17.38 5.57 -12.25
C LYS A 315 -16.85 6.76 -11.48
N ILE A 316 -16.84 7.93 -12.13
CA ILE A 316 -16.51 9.20 -11.48
C ILE A 316 -17.75 9.68 -10.74
N ASN A 317 -17.59 10.08 -9.48
CA ASN A 317 -18.67 10.65 -8.67
C ASN A 317 -18.63 12.17 -8.71
N SER A 318 -17.44 12.73 -8.47
CA SER A 318 -17.25 14.18 -8.49
C SER A 318 -15.83 14.58 -8.87
N ILE A 319 -15.74 15.76 -9.46
CA ILE A 319 -14.49 16.47 -9.76
C ILE A 319 -14.71 17.92 -9.31
N ILE A 320 -13.89 18.38 -8.37
CA ILE A 320 -13.93 19.73 -7.83
C ILE A 320 -12.59 20.41 -8.17
N ASN A 321 -12.61 21.32 -9.15
CA ASN A 321 -11.45 22.02 -9.67
C ASN A 321 -11.30 23.40 -9.00
N PHE A 322 -10.11 23.71 -8.51
CA PHE A 322 -9.74 24.97 -7.88
C PHE A 322 -8.61 25.63 -8.69
N GLU A 323 -8.95 26.20 -9.84
CA GLU A 323 -7.94 26.64 -10.81
C GLU A 323 -7.26 27.96 -10.40
N GLN A 324 -7.96 28.82 -9.65
CA GLN A 324 -7.50 30.16 -9.28
C GLN A 324 -7.58 30.47 -7.77
N VAL A 325 -8.02 29.49 -6.97
CA VAL A 325 -8.09 29.64 -5.51
C VAL A 325 -6.73 29.26 -4.89
N PRO A 326 -6.04 30.17 -4.19
CA PRO A 326 -4.85 29.81 -3.42
C PRO A 326 -5.28 29.00 -2.20
N ILE A 327 -5.36 27.68 -2.35
CA ILE A 327 -5.68 26.76 -1.24
C ILE A 327 -4.49 26.60 -0.28
N PHE A 328 -3.27 26.76 -0.79
CA PHE A 328 -2.04 26.62 -0.02
C PHE A 328 -1.30 27.95 0.01
N ASP A 329 -1.05 28.49 1.22
CA ASP A 329 -0.44 29.80 1.44
C ASP A 329 0.92 29.98 0.75
N GLU A 330 1.65 28.88 0.53
CA GLU A 330 3.03 28.88 0.02
C GLU A 330 3.15 28.45 -1.45
N ALA A 331 2.07 28.06 -2.13
CA ALA A 331 2.15 27.57 -3.51
C ALA A 331 0.89 27.82 -4.36
N LEU A 332 1.05 28.54 -5.48
CA LEU A 332 0.05 28.68 -6.56
C LEU A 332 -0.01 27.40 -7.40
N VAL A 333 -0.42 26.28 -6.80
CA VAL A 333 -0.65 25.03 -7.52
C VAL A 333 -2.14 24.83 -7.66
N SER A 334 -2.63 24.86 -8.90
CA SER A 334 -4.01 24.51 -9.22
C SER A 334 -4.36 23.16 -8.61
N SER A 335 -5.39 23.13 -7.77
CA SER A 335 -5.74 21.95 -6.97
C SER A 335 -7.06 21.36 -7.46
N LEU A 336 -7.21 20.07 -7.27
CA LEU A 336 -8.33 19.26 -7.71
C LEU A 336 -8.66 18.26 -6.62
N ILE A 337 -9.94 18.11 -6.28
CA ILE A 337 -10.42 16.95 -5.56
C ILE A 337 -11.19 16.08 -6.55
N ILE A 338 -10.79 14.81 -6.67
CA ILE A 338 -11.47 13.85 -7.54
C ILE A 338 -11.89 12.64 -6.74
N VAL A 339 -13.17 12.27 -6.88
CA VAL A 339 -13.79 11.12 -6.23
C VAL A 339 -14.32 10.18 -7.30
N PHE A 340 -13.92 8.91 -7.23
CA PHE A 340 -14.47 7.86 -8.10
C PHE A 340 -14.63 6.54 -7.35
N GLU A 341 -15.46 5.66 -7.90
CA GLU A 341 -15.67 4.29 -7.43
C GLU A 341 -15.00 3.30 -8.38
N LYS A 342 -14.38 2.24 -7.87
CA LYS A 342 -13.84 1.14 -8.70
C LYS A 342 -14.98 0.25 -9.22
N ASN A 343 -15.75 0.83 -10.12
CA ASN A 343 -16.90 0.24 -10.79
C ASN A 343 -16.90 0.75 -12.25
N LYS A 344 -17.24 -0.10 -13.22
CA LYS A 344 -17.28 0.27 -14.65
C LYS A 344 -18.61 0.86 -15.11
N ASN A 345 -19.61 0.94 -14.23
CA ASN A 345 -20.92 1.52 -14.52
C ASN A 345 -20.82 3.04 -14.62
N LYS A 346 -20.66 3.54 -15.85
CA LYS A 346 -20.58 4.97 -16.13
C LYS A 346 -21.93 5.63 -15.88
N SER A 347 -21.89 6.78 -15.20
CA SER A 347 -23.04 7.65 -14.96
C SER A 347 -22.59 9.11 -15.11
N ASP A 348 -23.55 10.02 -15.14
CA ASP A 348 -23.26 11.44 -14.96
C ASP A 348 -22.56 11.66 -13.61
N PHE A 349 -21.72 12.70 -13.55
CA PHE A 349 -20.93 13.04 -12.38
C PHE A 349 -20.96 14.55 -12.12
N LEU A 350 -20.73 14.95 -10.88
CA LEU A 350 -20.68 16.35 -10.48
C LEU A 350 -19.34 16.97 -10.89
N PHE A 351 -19.35 18.00 -11.72
CA PHE A 351 -18.19 18.84 -11.97
C PHE A 351 -18.43 20.23 -11.38
N VAL A 352 -17.54 20.67 -10.48
CA VAL A 352 -17.56 22.01 -9.89
C VAL A 352 -16.24 22.70 -10.21
N GLU A 353 -16.31 23.92 -10.70
CA GLU A 353 -15.16 24.75 -11.00
C GLU A 353 -15.23 26.01 -10.12
N PHE A 354 -14.15 26.25 -9.38
CA PHE A 354 -13.93 27.43 -8.57
C PHE A 354 -12.93 28.33 -9.28
N ASP A 355 -13.42 29.49 -9.69
CA ASP A 355 -12.69 30.60 -10.29
C ASP A 355 -12.27 31.67 -9.27
#